data_AF-A0A6P6GCB0-F1
#
_entry.id   AF-A0A6P6GCB0-F1
#
_cell.length_a   1.000
_cell.length_b   1.000
_cell.length_c   1.000
_cell.angle_alpha   90.00
_cell.angle_beta   90.00
_cell.angle_gamma   90.00
#
_symmetry.space_group_name_H-M   'P 1'
#
loop_
_entity.id
_entity.type
_entity.pdbx_description
1 polymer ?
#
loop_
_entity_poly.entity_id
_entity_poly.type
_entity_poly.pdbx_seq_one_letter_code
_entity_poly.pdbx_strand_id
1 'polypeptide(L)'
;MFGMRARIALEEKGIQYQHIEEQLPYKKSPLLLEMNPVHKKVPVLIHNDPYLRAQAKFWADFVDRKFTIFQIFTAGKKIWETKGEEEAKREFFEAFKLLEEELGDKQYFGGDTFGFVDIAFIPFYSWFYSYETFGNFSIEAEFPKIISWAKRCL
;
A
#
# COMPACT_ATOMS: atom_id res chain seq x y z
N MET A 1 0.29 1.26 6.60
CA MET A 1 0.13 0.91 5.17
C MET A 1 -0.98 1.72 4.51
N PHE A 2 -2.26 1.50 4.82
CA PHE A 2 -3.36 2.24 4.13
C PHE A 2 -3.34 3.76 4.38
N GLY A 3 -3.03 4.21 5.60
CA GLY A 3 -2.87 5.65 5.90
C GLY A 3 -1.67 6.31 5.22
N MET A 4 -0.62 5.54 4.90
CA MET A 4 0.54 6.07 4.19
C MET A 4 0.17 6.46 2.75
N ARG A 5 -0.70 5.70 2.07
CA ARG A 5 -1.19 6.04 0.72
C ARG A 5 -1.82 7.43 0.68
N ALA A 6 -2.69 7.72 1.65
CA ALA A 6 -3.35 9.02 1.76
C ALA A 6 -2.35 10.15 2.00
N ARG A 7 -1.35 9.92 2.87
CA ARG A 7 -0.29 10.91 3.12
C ARG A 7 0.54 11.17 1.86
N ILE A 8 1.05 10.11 1.22
CA ILE A 8 1.85 10.23 0.00
C ILE A 8 1.08 10.98 -1.09
N ALA A 9 -0.21 10.68 -1.27
CA ALA A 9 -1.04 11.39 -2.25
C ALA A 9 -1.20 12.88 -1.94
N LEU A 10 -1.32 13.25 -0.66
CA LEU A 10 -1.45 14.65 -0.24
C LEU A 10 -0.13 15.41 -0.42
N GLU A 11 1.00 14.78 -0.04
CA GLU A 11 2.35 15.33 -0.24
C GLU A 11 2.66 15.55 -1.72
N GLU A 12 2.38 14.56 -2.57
CA GLU A 12 2.58 14.63 -4.03
C GLU A 12 1.77 15.78 -4.67
N LYS A 13 0.62 16.12 -4.08
CA LYS A 13 -0.22 17.25 -4.53
C LYS A 13 0.12 18.57 -3.86
N GLY A 14 1.10 18.61 -2.96
CA GLY A 14 1.44 19.79 -2.17
C GLY A 14 0.31 20.27 -1.26
N ILE A 15 -0.64 19.39 -0.92
CA ILE A 15 -1.81 19.75 -0.11
C ILE A 15 -1.42 19.68 1.35
N GLN A 16 -1.55 20.81 2.05
CA GLN A 16 -1.32 20.86 3.50
C GLN A 16 -2.40 20.08 4.25
N TYR A 17 -1.98 19.26 5.21
CA TYR A 17 -2.89 18.46 6.03
C TYR A 17 -2.39 18.33 7.47
N GLN A 18 -3.33 18.08 8.37
CA GLN A 18 -3.01 17.67 9.75
C GLN A 18 -3.10 16.15 9.86
N HIS A 19 -2.03 15.50 10.31
CA HIS A 19 -2.04 14.08 10.64
C HIS A 19 -2.49 13.86 12.08
N ILE A 20 -3.54 13.06 12.27
CA ILE A 20 -4.04 12.64 13.58
C ILE A 20 -3.90 11.12 13.66
N GLU A 21 -3.16 10.65 14.66
CA GLU A 21 -2.94 9.22 14.89
C GLU A 21 -4.05 8.62 15.78
N GLU A 22 -4.48 7.39 15.46
CA GLU A 22 -5.56 6.68 16.15
C GLU A 22 -5.03 5.45 16.88
N GLN A 23 -5.52 5.21 18.10
CA GLN A 23 -5.10 4.07 18.94
C GLN A 23 -5.94 2.82 18.67
N LEU A 24 -5.62 2.11 17.59
CA LEU A 24 -6.37 0.91 17.18
C LEU A 24 -5.79 -0.39 17.74
N PRO A 25 -6.60 -1.46 17.89
CA PRO A 25 -8.07 -1.49 17.74
C PRO A 25 -8.84 -1.06 19.00
N TYR A 26 -8.15 -0.85 20.13
CA TYR A 26 -8.74 -0.81 21.47
C TYR A 26 -9.37 0.54 21.86
N LYS A 27 -8.86 1.68 21.34
CA LYS A 27 -9.33 3.03 21.70
C LYS A 27 -9.51 3.92 20.47
N LYS A 28 -10.75 4.00 19.98
CA LYS A 28 -11.14 4.83 18.83
C LYS A 28 -11.57 6.22 19.28
N SER A 29 -11.10 7.28 18.63
CA SER A 29 -11.52 8.64 18.96
C SER A 29 -13.01 8.88 18.62
N PRO A 30 -13.69 9.82 19.32
CA PRO A 30 -15.03 10.26 18.93
C PRO A 30 -15.08 10.76 17.48
N LEU A 31 -14.06 11.49 17.04
CA LEU A 31 -13.94 12.01 15.67
C LEU A 31 -13.93 10.89 14.63
N LEU A 32 -13.19 9.79 14.87
CA LEU A 32 -13.18 8.63 13.98
C LEU A 32 -14.57 7.98 13.91
N LEU A 33 -15.25 7.84 15.04
CA LEU A 33 -16.58 7.24 15.10
C LEU A 33 -17.64 8.12 14.43
N GLU A 34 -17.52 9.44 14.52
CA GLU A 34 -18.40 10.40 13.86
C GLU A 34 -18.18 10.40 12.34
N MET A 35 -16.92 10.40 11.88
CA MET A 35 -16.59 10.53 10.46
C MET A 35 -16.68 9.20 9.69
N ASN A 36 -16.58 8.07 10.39
CA ASN A 36 -16.76 6.74 9.82
C ASN A 36 -17.62 5.84 10.74
N PRO A 37 -18.92 6.16 10.90
CA PRO A 37 -19.80 5.50 11.87
C PRO A 37 -20.10 4.04 11.50
N VAL A 38 -20.05 3.71 10.20
CA VAL A 38 -20.35 2.36 9.68
C VAL A 38 -19.17 1.42 9.90
N HIS A 39 -17.98 1.76 9.37
CA HIS A 39 -16.84 0.84 9.39
C HIS A 39 -15.92 1.05 10.59
N LYS A 40 -15.86 2.26 11.14
CA LYS A 40 -15.03 2.61 12.32
C LYS A 40 -13.56 2.23 12.12
N LYS A 41 -13.04 2.42 10.90
CA LYS A 41 -11.69 2.04 10.46
C LYS A 41 -10.97 3.26 9.86
N VAL A 42 -9.63 3.23 9.89
CA VAL A 42 -8.73 4.18 9.22
C VAL A 42 -8.24 3.61 7.87
N PRO A 43 -7.75 4.44 6.94
CA PRO A 43 -7.67 5.91 6.98
C PRO A 43 -9.05 6.57 6.84
N VAL A 44 -9.19 7.75 7.45
CA VAL A 44 -10.33 8.64 7.22
C VAL A 44 -9.79 9.98 6.76
N LEU A 45 -10.17 10.38 5.54
CA LEU A 45 -9.91 11.73 5.03
C LEU A 45 -11.08 12.62 5.42
N ILE A 46 -10.79 13.62 6.25
CA ILE A 46 -11.76 14.61 6.68
C ILE A 46 -11.59 15.83 5.78
N HIS A 47 -12.63 16.10 4.99
CA HIS A 47 -12.71 17.27 4.12
C HIS A 47 -14.13 17.83 4.20
N ASN A 48 -14.27 19.16 4.18
CA ASN A 48 -15.57 19.82 4.34
C ASN A 48 -16.51 19.53 3.17
N ASP A 49 -15.95 19.21 1.99
CA ASP A 49 -16.71 18.79 0.81
C ASP A 49 -17.11 17.29 0.89
N PRO A 50 -18.42 16.96 0.98
CA PRO A 50 -18.91 15.58 0.97
C PRO A 50 -18.62 14.83 -0.33
N TYR A 51 -18.58 15.51 -1.48
CA TYR A 51 -18.31 14.90 -2.78
C TYR A 51 -16.88 14.39 -2.87
N LEU A 52 -15.91 15.22 -2.46
CA LEU A 52 -14.50 14.82 -2.42
C LEU A 52 -14.27 13.67 -1.42
N ARG A 53 -14.97 13.66 -0.28
CA ARG A 53 -14.95 12.54 0.66
C ARG A 53 -15.48 11.24 0.02
N ALA A 54 -16.57 11.32 -0.74
CA ALA A 54 -17.13 10.16 -1.44
C ALA A 54 -16.18 9.62 -2.52
N GLN A 55 -15.58 10.50 -3.33
CA GLN A 55 -14.58 10.09 -4.32
C GLN A 55 -13.37 9.41 -3.68
N ALA A 56 -12.82 9.98 -2.60
CA ALA A 56 -11.67 9.39 -1.92
C ALA A 56 -11.98 7.99 -1.36
N LYS A 57 -13.18 7.79 -0.80
CA LYS A 57 -13.65 6.47 -0.32
C LYS A 57 -13.80 5.47 -1.47
N PHE A 58 -14.40 5.89 -2.58
CA PHE A 58 -14.55 5.04 -3.77
C PHE A 58 -13.19 4.58 -4.29
N TRP A 59 -12.24 5.50 -4.47
CA TRP A 59 -10.92 5.17 -4.98
C TRP A 59 -10.12 4.29 -4.00
N ALA A 60 -10.21 4.53 -2.69
CA ALA A 60 -9.55 3.68 -1.71
C ALA A 60 -10.08 2.23 -1.73
N ASP A 61 -11.41 2.05 -1.73
CA ASP A 61 -12.05 0.72 -1.81
C ASP A 61 -11.76 0.04 -3.14
N PHE A 62 -11.77 0.77 -4.26
CA PHE A 62 -11.43 0.24 -5.57
C PHE A 62 -9.98 -0.27 -5.64
N VAL A 63 -9.02 0.46 -5.04
CA VAL A 63 -7.61 0.05 -4.95
C VAL A 63 -7.45 -1.20 -4.10
N ASP A 64 -8.08 -1.21 -2.92
CA ASP A 64 -7.98 -2.35 -2.00
C ASP A 64 -8.59 -3.63 -2.60
N ARG A 65 -9.57 -3.48 -3.50
CA ARG A 65 -10.17 -4.58 -4.25
C ARG A 65 -9.44 -4.94 -5.53
N LYS A 66 -8.51 -4.11 -6.03
CA LYS A 66 -7.74 -4.47 -7.22
C LYS A 66 -6.90 -5.70 -6.91
N PHE A 67 -7.15 -6.75 -7.68
CA PHE A 67 -6.67 -8.11 -7.46
C PHE A 67 -5.17 -8.17 -7.13
N THR A 68 -4.35 -7.41 -7.86
CA THR A 68 -2.89 -7.40 -7.69
C THR A 68 -2.43 -6.86 -6.33
N ILE A 69 -3.02 -5.78 -5.81
CA ILE A 69 -2.63 -5.19 -4.51
C ILE A 69 -3.11 -6.06 -3.35
N PHE A 70 -4.31 -6.61 -3.49
CA PHE A 70 -4.83 -7.58 -2.54
C PHE A 70 -3.94 -8.83 -2.49
N GLN A 71 -3.54 -9.36 -3.65
CA GLN A 71 -2.66 -10.52 -3.77
C GLN A 71 -1.29 -10.31 -3.12
N ILE A 72 -0.66 -9.15 -3.33
CA ILE A 72 0.62 -8.81 -2.67
C ILE A 72 0.47 -8.82 -1.15
N PHE A 73 -0.61 -8.21 -0.65
CA PHE A 73 -0.89 -8.20 0.78
C PHE A 73 -1.10 -9.61 1.32
N THR A 74 -1.92 -10.44 0.66
CA THR A 74 -2.16 -11.82 1.12
C THR A 74 -0.92 -12.69 1.02
N ALA A 75 -0.15 -12.62 -0.07
CA ALA A 75 1.06 -13.40 -0.24
C ALA A 75 2.14 -13.01 0.79
N GLY A 76 2.39 -11.71 0.97
CA GLY A 76 3.33 -11.23 1.99
C GLY A 76 2.89 -11.56 3.41
N LYS A 77 1.58 -11.50 3.69
CA LYS A 77 1.02 -11.93 4.96
C LYS A 77 1.23 -13.43 5.19
N LYS A 78 1.02 -14.28 4.19
CA LYS A 78 1.27 -15.72 4.28
C LYS A 78 2.74 -16.00 4.61
N ILE A 79 3.70 -15.35 3.94
CA ILE A 79 5.13 -15.49 4.27
C ILE A 79 5.39 -15.22 5.75
N TRP A 80 4.80 -14.16 6.30
CA TRP A 80 4.96 -13.81 7.71
C TRP A 80 4.30 -14.81 8.68
N GLU A 81 3.08 -15.26 8.37
CA GLU A 81 2.30 -16.19 9.20
C GLU A 81 2.89 -17.60 9.18
N THR A 82 3.29 -18.11 8.02
CA THR A 82 3.82 -19.46 7.83
C THR A 82 5.33 -19.55 8.01
N LYS A 83 6.00 -18.42 8.28
CA LYS A 83 7.47 -18.34 8.40
C LYS A 83 8.19 -18.84 7.14
N GLY A 84 7.67 -18.43 5.98
CA GLY A 84 8.29 -18.70 4.70
C GLY A 84 8.12 -20.14 4.21
N GLU A 85 6.93 -20.71 4.31
CA GLU A 85 6.63 -21.96 3.58
C GLU A 85 6.74 -21.74 2.06
N GLU A 86 7.15 -22.79 1.34
CA GLU A 86 7.44 -22.71 -0.10
C GLU A 86 6.24 -22.28 -0.95
N GLU A 87 5.02 -22.69 -0.60
CA GLU A 87 3.81 -22.25 -1.30
C GLU A 87 3.55 -20.74 -1.14
N ALA A 88 3.80 -20.21 0.07
CA ALA A 88 3.67 -18.77 0.31
C ALA A 88 4.72 -17.97 -0.46
N LYS A 89 5.96 -18.47 -0.56
CA LYS A 89 7.00 -17.87 -1.39
C LYS A 89 6.62 -17.89 -2.87
N ARG A 90 6.12 -19.03 -3.38
CA ARG A 90 5.69 -19.16 -4.78
C ARG A 90 4.63 -18.12 -5.14
N GLU A 91 3.57 -17.98 -4.33
CA GLU A 91 2.52 -16.97 -4.57
C GLU A 91 3.06 -15.54 -4.55
N PHE A 92 3.99 -15.24 -3.63
CA PHE A 92 4.63 -13.93 -3.56
C PHE A 92 5.46 -13.65 -4.81
N PHE A 93 6.24 -14.64 -5.26
CA PHE A 93 7.11 -14.52 -6.42
C PHE A 93 6.29 -14.34 -7.70
N GLU A 94 5.18 -15.05 -7.85
CA GLU A 94 4.25 -14.88 -8.97
C GLU A 94 3.67 -13.45 -9.01
N ALA A 95 3.24 -12.92 -7.85
CA ALA A 95 2.71 -11.56 -7.77
C ALA A 95 3.77 -10.50 -8.08
N PHE A 96 4.99 -10.65 -7.56
CA PHE A 96 6.09 -9.71 -7.79
C PHE A 96 6.64 -9.78 -9.22
N LYS A 97 6.68 -10.96 -9.82
CA LYS A 97 7.05 -11.13 -11.22
C LYS A 97 6.09 -10.38 -12.14
N LEU A 98 4.78 -10.49 -11.91
CA LEU A 98 3.78 -9.75 -12.68
C LEU A 98 3.98 -8.23 -12.54
N LEU A 99 4.31 -7.74 -11.34
CA LEU A 99 4.60 -6.32 -11.12
C LEU A 99 5.87 -5.88 -11.83
N GLU A 100 6.92 -6.69 -11.81
CA GLU A 100 8.19 -6.35 -12.44
C GLU A 100 8.07 -6.34 -13.97
N GLU A 101 7.31 -7.28 -14.53
CA GLU A 101 6.95 -7.30 -15.95
C GLU A 101 6.11 -6.08 -16.33
N GLU A 102 5.10 -5.74 -15.52
CA GLU A 102 4.26 -4.56 -15.75
C GLU A 102 5.06 -3.26 -15.61
N LEU A 103 5.99 -3.17 -14.66
CA LEU A 103 6.87 -2.00 -14.53
C LEU A 103 7.77 -1.88 -15.77
N GLY A 104 8.30 -2.99 -16.27
CA GLY A 104 9.12 -3.02 -17.48
C GLY A 104 10.33 -2.10 -17.35
N ASP A 105 10.44 -1.11 -18.23
CA ASP A 105 11.50 -0.09 -18.18
C ASP A 105 10.95 1.30 -17.78
N LYS A 106 9.69 1.37 -17.33
CA LYS A 106 9.07 2.61 -16.87
C LYS A 106 9.73 3.08 -15.58
N GLN A 107 9.82 4.40 -15.41
CA GLN A 107 10.35 4.98 -14.18
C GLN A 107 9.42 4.68 -12.99
N TYR A 108 8.12 4.81 -13.24
CA TYR A 108 7.01 4.58 -12.33
C TYR A 108 5.95 3.68 -12.99
N PHE A 109 5.05 3.09 -12.21
CA PHE A 109 3.91 2.37 -12.78
C PHE A 109 2.98 3.28 -13.58
N GLY A 110 2.96 4.58 -13.26
CA GLY A 110 2.34 5.63 -14.07
C GLY A 110 3.07 5.98 -15.38
N GLY A 111 4.20 5.33 -15.71
CA GLY A 111 5.06 5.67 -16.85
C GLY A 111 6.18 6.63 -16.41
N ASP A 112 6.16 7.84 -16.97
CA ASP A 112 7.19 8.87 -16.71
C ASP A 112 6.90 9.70 -15.45
N THR A 113 5.68 9.62 -14.90
CA THR A 113 5.26 10.38 -13.73
C THR A 113 4.83 9.47 -12.59
N PHE A 114 5.16 9.87 -11.36
CA PHE A 114 4.69 9.19 -10.16
C PHE A 114 3.15 9.18 -10.15
N GLY A 115 2.59 7.98 -10.03
CA GLY A 115 1.19 7.75 -10.33
C GLY A 115 0.43 7.03 -9.23
N PHE A 116 -0.82 6.75 -9.55
CA PHE A 116 -1.77 6.11 -8.64
C PHE A 116 -1.31 4.74 -8.13
N VAL A 117 -0.78 3.89 -9.03
CA VAL A 117 -0.28 2.57 -8.65
C VAL A 117 0.94 2.69 -7.76
N ASP A 118 1.79 3.69 -8.01
CA ASP A 118 2.97 3.95 -7.19
C ASP A 118 2.57 4.32 -5.76
N ILE A 119 1.65 5.28 -5.60
CA ILE A 119 1.06 5.67 -4.31
C ILE A 119 0.48 4.45 -3.57
N ALA A 120 -0.17 3.55 -4.32
CA ALA A 120 -0.84 2.40 -3.72
C ALA A 120 0.14 1.30 -3.28
N PHE A 121 1.22 1.09 -4.03
CA PHE A 121 2.18 0.00 -3.81
C PHE A 121 3.37 0.41 -2.94
N ILE A 122 3.88 1.65 -3.02
CA ILE A 122 5.09 2.04 -2.28
C ILE A 122 5.01 1.84 -0.76
N PRO A 123 3.84 1.97 -0.08
CA PRO A 123 3.78 1.70 1.37
C PRO A 123 4.07 0.26 1.77
N PHE A 124 4.08 -0.69 0.83
CA PHE A 124 4.49 -2.07 1.11
C PHE A 124 6.01 -2.21 1.23
N TYR A 125 6.80 -1.24 0.73
CA TYR A 125 8.25 -1.26 0.84
C TYR A 125 8.73 -1.38 2.29
N SER A 126 8.01 -0.78 3.25
CA SER A 126 8.35 -0.88 4.68
C SER A 126 8.25 -2.32 5.23
N TRP A 127 7.61 -3.24 4.51
CA TRP A 127 7.46 -4.65 4.88
C TRP A 127 8.45 -5.57 4.17
N PHE A 128 9.21 -5.07 3.19
CA PHE A 128 10.14 -5.89 2.41
C PHE A 128 11.16 -6.60 3.29
N TYR A 129 11.75 -5.87 4.25
CA TYR A 129 12.66 -6.45 5.24
C TYR A 129 12.05 -7.64 6.00
N SER A 130 10.77 -7.53 6.41
CA SER A 130 10.07 -8.62 7.09
C SER A 130 9.88 -9.81 6.16
N TYR A 131 9.50 -9.58 4.90
CA TYR A 131 9.30 -10.65 3.93
C TYR A 131 10.62 -11.37 3.61
N GLU A 132 11.71 -10.64 3.42
CA GLU A 132 13.05 -11.21 3.21
C GLU A 132 13.50 -12.04 4.42
N THR A 133 13.30 -11.50 5.63
CA THR A 133 13.68 -12.18 6.88
C THR A 133 12.92 -13.48 7.10
N PHE A 134 11.58 -13.46 6.95
CA PHE A 134 10.75 -14.65 7.19
C PHE A 134 10.73 -15.61 6.00
N GLY A 135 10.93 -15.11 4.78
CA GLY A 135 10.98 -15.90 3.56
C GLY A 135 12.36 -16.47 3.24
N ASN A 136 13.42 -15.95 3.88
CA ASN A 136 14.81 -16.32 3.60
C ASN A 136 15.18 -16.20 2.11
N PHE A 137 14.84 -15.06 1.50
CA PHE A 137 15.19 -14.67 0.14
C PHE A 137 15.51 -13.17 0.08
N SER A 138 16.07 -12.70 -1.05
CA SER A 138 16.31 -11.27 -1.29
C SER A 138 15.40 -10.76 -2.40
N ILE A 139 14.60 -9.74 -2.12
CA ILE A 139 13.75 -9.09 -3.12
C ILE A 139 14.61 -8.35 -4.14
N GLU A 140 15.77 -7.80 -3.75
CA GLU A 140 16.69 -7.14 -4.68
C GLU A 140 17.34 -8.13 -5.67
N ALA A 141 17.68 -9.34 -5.21
CA ALA A 141 18.25 -10.36 -6.08
C ALA A 141 17.22 -10.92 -7.08
N GLU A 142 15.98 -11.13 -6.62
CA GLU A 142 14.91 -11.74 -7.43
C GLU A 142 14.18 -10.71 -8.31
N PHE A 143 13.95 -9.50 -7.79
CA PHE A 143 13.15 -8.43 -8.41
C PHE A 143 13.87 -7.06 -8.38
N PRO A 144 15.03 -6.92 -9.04
CA PRO A 144 15.90 -5.75 -8.93
C PRO A 144 15.24 -4.45 -9.43
N LYS A 145 14.33 -4.52 -10.40
CA LYS A 145 13.63 -3.32 -10.92
C LYS A 145 12.62 -2.80 -9.91
N ILE A 146 11.98 -3.68 -9.15
CA ILE A 146 11.08 -3.30 -8.07
C ILE A 146 11.84 -2.54 -6.98
N ILE A 147 13.02 -3.02 -6.57
CA ILE A 147 13.84 -2.30 -5.59
C ILE A 147 14.33 -0.96 -6.15
N SER A 148 14.75 -0.92 -7.41
CA SER A 148 15.17 0.31 -8.07
C SER A 148 14.03 1.33 -8.15
N TRP A 149 12.81 0.89 -8.45
CA TRP A 149 11.60 1.72 -8.42
C TRP A 149 11.30 2.23 -7.02
N ALA A 150 11.35 1.36 -6.01
CA ALA A 150 11.05 1.76 -4.64
C ALA A 150 12.03 2.82 -4.13
N LYS A 151 13.33 2.66 -4.41
CA LYS A 151 14.38 3.64 -4.11
C LYS A 151 14.15 5.00 -4.79
N ARG A 152 13.48 5.05 -5.96
CA ARG A 152 13.11 6.31 -6.64
C ARG A 152 11.86 6.98 -6.06
N CYS A 153 11.02 6.24 -5.36
CA CYS A 153 9.78 6.77 -4.77
C CYS A 153 9.98 7.34 -3.36
N LEU A 154 11.18 7.17 -2.77
CA LEU A 154 11.57 7.61 -1.44
C LEU A 154 12.51 8.81 -1.54
#